data_AF-A0A6N4T1K7-F1
#
_entry.id   AF-A0A6N4T1K7-F1
#
_cell.length_a   1.000
_cell.length_b   1.000
_cell.length_c   1.000
_cell.angle_alpha   90.00
_cell.angle_beta   90.00
_cell.angle_gamma   90.00
#
_symmetry.space_group_name_H-M   'P 1'
#
loop_
_entity.id
_entity.type
_entity.pdbx_description
1 polymer ?
#
loop_
_entity_poly.entity_id
_entity_poly.type
_entity_poly.pdbx_seq_one_letter_code
_entity_poly.pdbx_strand_id
1 'polypeptide(L)'
;MLLVVTHGAVEMENGQALPPLTVVGPSRHRYRGKAQPGSRFISAAFRPGKLSAILGYPVDEFSDAVIDLADVLPPSRCHEFQDKLHAACGTAAKVEVVQDMLLRWRLLEKPRIAPLAMPPHWISKPGDELADQLGLGTRQFERRFLASFGLSLRSYKQHLRYGASLMQVMLGSLPAPTWAECAISFGYADQAHMNRDFARFTGHTPAQLMRGIAAQDPALWAFRFNETDVGKMFIPLDEIDVVSVQDQLIS
;
A
#
# COMPACT_ATOMS: atom_id res chain seq x y z
N MET A 1 -3.24 -3.33 0.16
CA MET A 1 -3.45 -2.85 1.54
C MET A 1 -4.85 -3.25 1.95
N LEU A 2 -5.05 -3.63 3.21
CA LEU A 2 -6.38 -3.80 3.81
C LEU A 2 -6.69 -2.49 4.54
N LEU A 3 -7.88 -1.95 4.33
CA LEU A 3 -8.37 -0.76 4.97
C LEU A 3 -9.64 -1.13 5.74
N VAL A 4 -9.64 -0.86 7.05
CA VAL A 4 -10.73 -1.17 7.96
C VAL A 4 -11.30 0.13 8.50
N VAL A 5 -12.51 0.50 8.13
CA VAL A 5 -13.21 1.67 8.68
C VAL A 5 -13.84 1.26 10.01
N THR A 6 -13.33 1.83 11.11
CA THR A 6 -13.77 1.47 12.47
C THR A 6 -14.77 2.45 13.07
N HIS A 7 -14.85 3.66 12.50
CA HIS A 7 -15.82 4.69 12.82
C HIS A 7 -15.95 5.67 11.65
N GLY A 8 -17.15 6.24 11.45
CA GLY A 8 -17.43 7.17 10.36
C GLY A 8 -17.60 6.47 9.01
N ALA A 9 -17.51 7.26 7.94
CA ALA A 9 -17.69 6.78 6.57
C ALA A 9 -16.74 7.50 5.61
N VAL A 10 -16.31 6.78 4.59
CA VAL A 10 -15.54 7.32 3.46
C VAL A 10 -16.38 7.15 2.20
N GLU A 11 -16.57 8.23 1.47
CA GLU A 11 -17.25 8.24 0.17
C GLU A 11 -16.19 8.42 -0.93
N MET A 12 -16.16 7.52 -1.90
CA MET A 12 -15.27 7.61 -3.06
C MET A 12 -15.78 8.68 -4.04
N GLU A 13 -14.91 9.17 -4.94
CA GLU A 13 -15.26 10.19 -5.94
C GLU A 13 -16.42 9.78 -6.87
N ASN A 14 -16.65 8.47 -7.04
CA ASN A 14 -17.78 7.93 -7.81
C ASN A 14 -19.11 7.92 -7.02
N GLY A 15 -19.15 8.47 -5.80
CA GLY A 15 -20.32 8.54 -4.93
C GLY A 15 -20.61 7.27 -4.14
N GLN A 16 -19.78 6.23 -4.26
CA GLN A 16 -19.96 4.99 -3.50
C GLN A 16 -19.33 5.10 -2.12
N ALA A 17 -20.05 4.62 -1.10
CA ALA A 17 -19.49 4.44 0.23
C ALA A 17 -18.44 3.31 0.18
N LEU A 18 -17.29 3.57 0.80
CA LEU A 18 -16.25 2.58 0.98
C LEU A 18 -16.71 1.51 1.97
N PRO A 19 -16.66 0.22 1.61
CA PRO A 19 -17.01 -0.86 2.54
C PRO A 19 -16.18 -0.81 3.83
N PRO A 20 -16.75 -1.21 4.98
CA PRO A 20 -16.03 -1.21 6.25
C PRO A 20 -14.74 -2.04 6.24
N LEU A 21 -14.72 -3.11 5.46
CA LEU A 21 -13.55 -3.95 5.23
C LEU A 21 -13.21 -3.92 3.75
N THR A 22 -12.12 -3.26 3.39
CA THR A 22 -11.78 -3.00 1.99
C THR A 22 -10.37 -3.46 1.66
N VAL A 23 -10.21 -4.20 0.57
CA VAL A 23 -8.91 -4.47 -0.04
C VAL A 23 -8.64 -3.42 -1.11
N VAL A 24 -7.60 -2.62 -0.92
CA VAL A 24 -7.06 -1.72 -1.93
C VAL A 24 -5.86 -2.41 -2.57
N GLY A 25 -5.98 -2.85 -3.82
CA GLY A 25 -4.88 -3.52 -4.49
C GLY A 25 -3.80 -2.55 -4.99
N PRO A 26 -2.71 -3.10 -5.58
CA PRO A 26 -1.64 -2.28 -6.15
C PRO A 26 -2.21 -1.32 -7.21
N SER A 27 -1.93 -0.03 -7.08
CA SER A 27 -2.64 0.99 -7.86
C SER A 27 -1.68 1.92 -8.58
N ARG A 28 -1.80 1.99 -9.90
CA ARG A 28 -1.02 2.86 -10.80
C ARG A 28 -1.49 4.32 -10.74
N HIS A 29 -2.54 4.60 -10.00
CA HIS A 29 -3.19 5.90 -9.88
C HIS A 29 -3.64 6.14 -8.44
N ARG A 30 -3.90 7.40 -8.10
CA ARG A 30 -4.52 7.77 -6.82
C ARG A 30 -6.02 7.48 -6.83
N TYR A 31 -6.55 7.06 -5.68
CA TYR A 31 -7.99 7.15 -5.42
C TYR A 31 -8.32 8.48 -4.75
N ARG A 32 -9.51 9.00 -5.06
CA ARG A 32 -10.05 10.20 -4.41
C ARG A 32 -11.30 9.80 -3.65
N GLY A 33 -11.41 10.32 -2.44
CA GLY A 33 -12.56 10.14 -1.59
C GLY A 33 -12.61 11.23 -0.52
N LYS A 34 -13.76 11.34 0.11
CA LYS A 34 -14.02 12.24 1.24
C LYS A 34 -14.37 11.38 2.43
N ALA A 35 -13.73 11.65 3.56
CA ALA A 35 -14.14 11.05 4.81
C ALA A 35 -14.89 12.08 5.64
N GLN A 36 -15.86 11.61 6.42
CA GLN A 36 -16.54 12.48 7.38
C GLN A 36 -15.59 12.86 8.52
N PRO A 37 -15.67 14.09 9.05
CA PRO A 37 -14.97 14.46 10.28
C PRO A 37 -15.28 13.45 11.40
N GLY A 38 -14.27 13.08 12.17
CA GLY A 38 -14.34 12.05 13.19
C GLY A 38 -14.11 10.61 12.70
N SER A 39 -14.03 10.37 11.38
CA SER A 39 -13.79 9.02 10.84
C SER A 39 -12.46 8.46 11.33
N ARG A 40 -12.43 7.15 11.60
CA ARG A 40 -11.24 6.39 12.04
C ARG A 40 -11.12 5.12 11.22
N PHE A 41 -9.92 4.85 10.74
CA PHE A 41 -9.61 3.66 9.97
C PHE A 41 -8.35 3.00 10.52
N ILE A 42 -8.15 1.75 10.12
CA ILE A 42 -6.94 0.98 10.33
C ILE A 42 -6.48 0.54 8.96
N SER A 43 -5.27 0.93 8.57
CA SER A 43 -4.60 0.40 7.39
C SER A 43 -3.72 -0.79 7.77
N ALA A 44 -3.64 -1.81 6.92
CA ALA A 44 -2.63 -2.85 6.97
C ALA A 44 -1.98 -2.97 5.60
N ALA A 45 -0.72 -2.52 5.50
CA ALA A 45 0.07 -2.67 4.30
C ALA A 45 0.59 -4.11 4.21
N PHE A 46 0.76 -4.61 2.99
CA PHE A 46 1.30 -5.95 2.75
C PHE A 46 2.55 -5.81 1.91
N ARG A 47 3.56 -6.64 2.19
CA ARG A 47 4.66 -6.72 1.25
C ARG A 47 4.16 -7.29 -0.08
N PRO A 48 4.79 -6.87 -1.17
CA PRO A 48 4.48 -7.38 -2.50
C PRO A 48 4.46 -8.92 -2.51
N GLY A 49 3.43 -9.52 -3.13
CA GLY A 49 3.27 -10.98 -3.18
C GLY A 49 2.62 -11.65 -1.98
N LYS A 50 2.28 -10.89 -0.93
CA LYS A 50 1.85 -11.48 0.36
C LYS A 50 0.36 -11.40 0.59
N LEU A 51 -0.29 -10.42 -0.02
CA LEU A 51 -1.75 -10.32 -0.05
C LEU A 51 -2.39 -11.58 -0.67
N SER A 52 -1.80 -12.13 -1.74
CA SER A 52 -2.28 -13.39 -2.34
C SER A 52 -2.12 -14.59 -1.42
N ALA A 53 -1.06 -14.64 -0.62
CA ALA A 53 -0.85 -15.70 0.36
C ALA A 53 -1.86 -15.63 1.52
N ILE A 54 -2.42 -14.46 1.80
CA ILE A 54 -3.42 -14.26 2.87
C ILE A 54 -4.84 -14.49 2.34
N LEU A 55 -5.15 -14.03 1.13
CA LEU A 55 -6.50 -14.11 0.58
C LEU A 55 -6.74 -15.37 -0.27
N GLY A 56 -5.70 -16.03 -0.78
CA GLY A 56 -5.81 -17.18 -1.65
C GLY A 56 -6.07 -16.86 -3.14
N TYR A 57 -6.11 -15.58 -3.51
CA TYR A 57 -6.36 -15.08 -4.88
C TYR A 57 -5.09 -14.51 -5.52
N PRO A 58 -4.95 -14.55 -6.85
CA PRO A 58 -3.84 -13.88 -7.52
C PRO A 58 -4.01 -12.36 -7.41
N VAL A 59 -2.90 -11.63 -7.21
CA VAL A 59 -2.96 -10.19 -6.85
C VAL A 59 -3.31 -9.32 -8.06
N ASP A 60 -3.13 -9.82 -9.28
CA ASP A 60 -3.43 -9.08 -10.50
C ASP A 60 -4.92 -8.79 -10.67
N GLU A 61 -5.80 -9.64 -10.14
CA GLU A 61 -7.25 -9.37 -10.04
C GLU A 61 -7.58 -8.14 -9.18
N PHE A 62 -6.66 -7.74 -8.31
CA PHE A 62 -6.82 -6.59 -7.41
C PHE A 62 -6.16 -5.31 -7.95
N SER A 63 -5.48 -5.37 -9.10
CA SER A 63 -4.77 -4.22 -9.67
C SER A 63 -5.72 -3.08 -9.99
N ASP A 64 -5.41 -1.87 -9.51
CA ASP A 64 -6.28 -0.68 -9.65
C ASP A 64 -7.73 -0.92 -9.21
N ALA A 65 -7.92 -1.79 -8.20
CA ALA A 65 -9.22 -2.10 -7.65
C ALA A 65 -9.31 -1.75 -6.16
N VAL A 66 -10.51 -1.33 -5.78
CA VAL A 66 -10.98 -1.17 -4.40
C VAL A 66 -12.14 -2.14 -4.23
N ILE A 67 -11.94 -3.14 -3.36
CA ILE A 67 -12.79 -4.34 -3.32
C ILE A 67 -13.33 -4.52 -1.90
N ASP A 68 -14.62 -4.82 -1.79
CA ASP A 68 -15.20 -5.25 -0.52
C ASP A 68 -14.59 -6.60 -0.13
N LEU A 69 -14.11 -6.71 1.10
CA LEU A 69 -13.57 -7.98 1.59
C LEU A 69 -14.62 -9.12 1.52
N ALA A 70 -15.91 -8.79 1.57
CA ALA A 70 -17.01 -9.74 1.39
C ALA A 70 -17.09 -10.37 -0.01
N ASP A 71 -16.52 -9.72 -1.04
CA ASP A 71 -16.49 -10.27 -2.41
C ASP A 71 -15.37 -11.30 -2.60
N VAL A 72 -14.38 -11.33 -1.70
CA VAL A 72 -13.20 -12.20 -1.80
C VAL A 72 -13.17 -13.29 -0.73
N LEU A 73 -13.69 -13.02 0.47
CA LEU A 73 -13.70 -13.99 1.57
C LEU A 73 -15.06 -14.66 1.75
N PRO A 74 -15.10 -15.92 2.25
CA PRO A 74 -16.34 -16.55 2.65
C PRO A 74 -17.10 -15.70 3.69
N PRO A 75 -18.45 -15.61 3.60
CA PRO A 75 -19.25 -14.78 4.51
C PRO A 75 -19.00 -15.03 5.99
N SER A 76 -18.75 -16.29 6.38
CA SER A 76 -18.44 -16.66 7.76
C SER A 76 -17.18 -15.97 8.31
N ARG A 77 -16.15 -15.77 7.48
CA ARG A 77 -14.92 -15.09 7.90
C ARG A 77 -15.11 -13.59 7.99
N CYS A 78 -15.89 -13.00 7.09
CA CYS A 78 -16.24 -11.58 7.15
C CYS A 78 -17.06 -11.28 8.41
N HIS A 79 -18.06 -12.10 8.73
CA HIS A 79 -18.84 -11.94 9.95
C HIS A 79 -17.97 -12.13 11.20
N GLU A 80 -17.14 -13.17 11.28
CA GLU A 80 -16.22 -13.36 12.41
C GLU A 80 -15.31 -12.12 12.62
N PHE A 81 -14.79 -11.55 11.53
CA PHE A 81 -13.91 -10.39 11.61
C PHE A 81 -14.67 -9.14 12.06
N GLN A 82 -15.85 -8.89 11.52
CA GLN A 82 -16.71 -7.77 11.91
C GLN A 82 -17.14 -7.88 13.39
N ASP A 83 -17.55 -9.06 13.84
CA ASP A 83 -17.98 -9.30 15.21
C ASP A 83 -16.84 -9.03 16.21
N LYS A 84 -15.64 -9.53 15.93
CA LYS A 84 -14.46 -9.26 16.77
C LYS A 84 -14.06 -7.79 16.79
N LEU A 85 -14.11 -7.12 15.64
CA LEU A 85 -13.84 -5.68 15.56
C LEU A 85 -14.87 -4.86 16.34
N HIS A 86 -16.13 -5.30 16.36
CA HIS A 86 -17.20 -4.63 17.09
C HIS A 86 -17.08 -4.86 18.61
N ALA A 87 -16.68 -6.06 19.02
CA ALA A 87 -16.44 -6.40 20.43
C ALA A 87 -15.18 -5.74 21.01
N ALA A 88 -14.20 -5.39 20.17
CA ALA A 88 -12.95 -4.78 20.60
C ALA A 88 -13.12 -3.31 21.01
N CYS A 89 -12.81 -3.02 22.28
CA CYS A 89 -12.84 -1.68 22.84
C CYS A 89 -11.51 -0.94 22.62
N GLY A 90 -11.57 0.17 21.88
CA GLY A 90 -10.41 1.02 21.61
C GLY A 90 -9.55 0.54 20.43
N THR A 91 -8.69 1.44 19.96
CA THR A 91 -7.88 1.22 18.75
C THR A 91 -6.91 0.06 18.89
N ALA A 92 -6.19 -0.03 20.02
CA ALA A 92 -5.18 -1.07 20.24
C ALA A 92 -5.78 -2.48 20.14
N ALA A 93 -6.94 -2.72 20.79
CA ALA A 93 -7.64 -4.00 20.69
C ALA A 93 -8.10 -4.30 19.25
N LYS A 94 -8.58 -3.29 18.52
CA LYS A 94 -8.96 -3.46 17.09
C LYS A 94 -7.74 -3.80 16.22
N VAL A 95 -6.57 -3.22 16.49
CA VAL A 95 -5.31 -3.56 15.81
C VAL A 95 -4.97 -5.04 16.01
N GLU A 96 -5.03 -5.52 17.26
CA GLU A 96 -4.77 -6.92 17.60
C GLU A 96 -5.72 -7.86 16.85
N VAL A 97 -7.01 -7.52 16.79
CA VAL A 97 -8.00 -8.28 16.01
C VAL A 97 -7.61 -8.35 14.52
N VAL A 98 -7.22 -7.22 13.91
CA VAL A 98 -6.77 -7.21 12.50
C VAL A 98 -5.55 -8.12 12.31
N GLN A 99 -4.56 -8.02 13.19
CA GLN A 99 -3.34 -8.84 13.12
C GLN A 99 -3.63 -10.33 13.25
N ASP A 100 -4.40 -10.72 14.27
CA ASP A 100 -4.77 -12.12 14.52
C ASP A 100 -5.55 -12.72 13.34
N MET A 101 -6.47 -11.96 12.75
CA MET A 101 -7.23 -12.44 11.60
C MET A 101 -6.36 -12.64 10.38
N LEU A 102 -5.47 -11.69 10.06
CA LEU A 102 -4.54 -11.81 8.93
C LEU A 102 -3.59 -13.00 9.09
N LEU A 103 -3.07 -13.23 10.31
CA LEU A 103 -2.23 -14.39 10.61
C LEU A 103 -2.99 -15.71 10.47
N ARG A 104 -4.22 -15.78 10.99
CA ARG A 104 -5.07 -16.97 10.83
C ARG A 104 -5.36 -17.28 9.37
N TRP A 105 -5.75 -16.29 8.57
CA TRP A 105 -6.03 -16.52 7.15
C TRP A 105 -4.78 -16.99 6.41
N ARG A 106 -3.61 -16.39 6.68
CA ARG A 106 -2.34 -16.86 6.12
C ARG A 106 -2.05 -18.33 6.40
N LEU A 107 -2.36 -18.81 7.62
CA LEU A 107 -2.12 -20.20 8.01
C LEU A 107 -3.10 -21.18 7.40
N LEU A 108 -4.32 -20.73 7.11
CA LEU A 108 -5.39 -21.55 6.54
C LEU A 108 -5.36 -21.59 5.01
N GLU A 109 -4.85 -20.53 4.38
CA GLU A 109 -4.84 -20.42 2.92
C GLU A 109 -3.63 -21.10 2.28
N LYS A 110 -3.90 -21.80 1.18
CA LYS A 110 -2.85 -22.27 0.26
C LYS A 110 -2.93 -21.41 -0.99
N PRO A 111 -1.89 -20.63 -1.32
CA PRO A 111 -1.95 -19.78 -2.50
C PRO A 111 -2.15 -20.62 -3.77
N ARG A 112 -3.16 -20.26 -4.57
CA ARG A 112 -3.47 -20.95 -5.84
C ARG A 112 -2.30 -20.89 -6.83
N ILE A 113 -1.50 -19.82 -6.77
CA ILE A 113 -0.28 -19.63 -7.56
C ILE A 113 0.89 -19.42 -6.59
N ALA A 114 1.93 -20.24 -6.71
CA ALA A 114 3.15 -20.04 -5.95
C ALA A 114 3.76 -18.67 -6.32
N PRO A 115 3.85 -17.73 -5.35
CA PRO A 115 4.35 -16.39 -5.61
C PRO A 115 5.78 -16.47 -6.13
N LEU A 116 6.13 -15.52 -7.02
CA LEU A 116 7.48 -15.38 -7.50
C LEU A 116 8.40 -14.99 -6.32
N ALA A 117 9.21 -15.94 -5.86
CA ALA A 117 10.21 -15.69 -4.84
C ALA A 117 11.40 -14.98 -5.50
N MET A 118 11.59 -13.70 -5.16
CA MET A 118 12.68 -12.90 -5.68
C MET A 118 13.32 -12.13 -4.52
N PRO A 119 14.64 -12.24 -4.33
CA PRO A 119 15.34 -11.44 -3.34
C PRO A 119 15.11 -9.94 -3.58
N PRO A 120 14.84 -9.12 -2.53
CA PRO A 120 14.55 -7.70 -2.71
C PRO A 120 15.62 -6.94 -3.50
N HIS A 121 16.89 -7.28 -3.29
CA HIS A 121 18.03 -6.64 -3.96
C HIS A 121 18.12 -6.94 -5.47
N TRP A 122 17.37 -7.93 -5.98
CA TRP A 122 17.32 -8.21 -7.42
C TRP A 122 16.46 -7.20 -8.18
N ILE A 123 15.56 -6.47 -7.49
CA ILE A 123 14.56 -5.67 -8.17
C ILE A 123 15.15 -4.62 -9.11
N SER A 124 16.35 -4.12 -8.86
CA SER A 124 17.03 -3.14 -9.72
C SER A 124 17.39 -3.70 -11.10
N LYS A 125 17.59 -5.01 -11.22
CA LYS A 125 18.04 -5.69 -12.44
C LYS A 125 17.06 -5.57 -13.61
N PRO A 126 17.54 -5.61 -14.87
CA PRO A 126 16.72 -5.74 -16.06
C PRO A 126 15.78 -6.97 -16.00
N GLY A 127 14.63 -6.90 -16.68
CA GLY A 127 13.61 -7.95 -16.60
C GLY A 127 14.00 -9.26 -17.28
N ASP A 128 14.81 -9.19 -18.33
CA ASP A 128 15.45 -10.33 -18.99
C ASP A 128 16.47 -11.01 -18.07
N GLU A 129 17.34 -10.24 -17.41
CA GLU A 129 18.28 -10.81 -16.42
C GLU A 129 17.55 -11.50 -15.26
N LEU A 130 16.45 -10.91 -14.78
CA LEU A 130 15.59 -11.52 -13.76
C LEU A 130 14.93 -12.80 -14.24
N ALA A 131 14.47 -12.83 -15.49
CA ALA A 131 13.87 -14.01 -16.10
C ALA A 131 14.90 -15.15 -16.17
N ASP A 132 16.11 -14.85 -16.66
CA ASP A 132 17.21 -15.81 -16.76
C ASP A 132 17.63 -16.36 -15.39
N GLN A 133 17.78 -15.49 -14.39
CA GLN A 133 18.15 -15.89 -13.01
C GLN A 133 17.10 -16.78 -12.35
N LEU A 134 15.84 -16.67 -12.78
CA LEU A 134 14.73 -17.48 -12.28
C LEU A 134 14.45 -18.71 -13.18
N GLY A 135 15.24 -18.91 -14.24
CA GLY A 135 15.05 -20.00 -15.21
C GLY A 135 13.74 -19.91 -16.00
N LEU A 136 13.25 -18.69 -16.25
CA LEU A 136 11.99 -18.42 -16.94
C LEU A 136 12.27 -17.71 -18.28
N GLY A 137 11.42 -17.96 -19.27
CA GLY A 137 11.38 -17.07 -20.45
C GLY A 137 10.79 -15.70 -20.07
N THR A 138 11.19 -14.62 -20.77
CA THR A 138 10.77 -13.24 -20.45
C THR A 138 9.26 -13.08 -20.30
N ARG A 139 8.46 -13.62 -21.25
CA ARG A 139 6.98 -13.56 -21.18
C ARG A 139 6.42 -14.30 -19.96
N GLN A 140 7.05 -15.43 -19.59
CA GLN A 140 6.63 -16.20 -18.42
C GLN A 140 6.98 -15.45 -17.13
N PHE A 141 8.16 -14.83 -17.07
CA PHE A 141 8.55 -13.95 -15.98
C PHE A 141 7.57 -12.80 -15.82
N GLU A 142 7.28 -12.04 -16.88
CA GLU A 142 6.35 -10.91 -16.83
C GLU A 142 4.96 -11.32 -16.32
N ARG A 143 4.41 -12.43 -16.81
CA ARG A 143 3.12 -12.96 -16.36
C ARG A 143 3.15 -13.37 -14.90
N ARG A 144 4.20 -14.09 -14.45
CA ARG A 144 4.33 -14.52 -13.05
C ARG A 144 4.58 -13.34 -12.12
N PHE A 145 5.34 -12.35 -12.56
CA PHE A 145 5.59 -11.13 -11.83
C PHE A 145 4.29 -10.37 -11.62
N LEU A 146 3.51 -10.16 -12.70
CA LEU A 146 2.20 -9.51 -12.60
C LEU A 146 1.26 -10.26 -11.65
N ALA A 147 1.11 -11.58 -11.79
CA ALA A 147 0.23 -12.37 -10.92
C ALA A 147 0.67 -12.36 -9.44
N SER A 148 1.97 -12.23 -9.17
CA SER A 148 2.50 -12.18 -7.80
C SER A 148 2.37 -10.79 -7.21
N PHE A 149 2.72 -9.75 -7.96
CA PHE A 149 2.90 -8.39 -7.44
C PHE A 149 1.75 -7.44 -7.78
N GLY A 150 0.80 -7.84 -8.64
CA GLY A 150 -0.30 -7.03 -9.16
C GLY A 150 0.14 -5.86 -10.05
N LEU A 151 1.43 -5.78 -10.39
CA LEU A 151 1.98 -4.71 -11.23
C LEU A 151 3.04 -5.28 -12.16
N SER A 152 3.20 -4.66 -13.33
CA SER A 152 4.37 -4.93 -14.16
C SER A 152 5.65 -4.52 -13.45
N LEU A 153 6.79 -5.16 -13.77
CA LEU A 153 8.10 -4.82 -13.20
C LEU A 153 8.40 -3.31 -13.31
N ARG A 154 8.06 -2.69 -14.44
CA ARG A 154 8.21 -1.24 -14.66
C ARG A 154 7.38 -0.42 -13.67
N SER A 155 6.09 -0.72 -13.53
CA SER A 155 5.19 0.01 -12.64
C SER A 155 5.55 -0.21 -11.18
N TYR A 156 6.05 -1.40 -10.85
CA TYR A 156 6.51 -1.75 -9.53
C TYR A 156 7.80 -1.00 -9.16
N LYS A 157 8.80 -0.93 -10.06
CA LYS A 157 9.99 -0.09 -9.90
C LYS A 157 9.62 1.39 -9.69
N GLN A 158 8.64 1.88 -10.45
CA GLN A 158 8.12 3.25 -10.30
C GLN A 158 7.53 3.47 -8.90
N HIS A 159 6.76 2.52 -8.37
CA HIS A 159 6.23 2.59 -7.00
C HIS A 159 7.31 2.59 -5.93
N LEU A 160 8.31 1.70 -6.03
CA LEU A 160 9.40 1.65 -5.05
C LEU A 160 10.17 2.97 -5.02
N ARG A 161 10.50 3.51 -6.18
CA ARG A 161 11.16 4.81 -6.31
C ARG A 161 10.32 5.92 -5.69
N TYR A 162 9.04 5.99 -6.06
CA TYR A 162 8.11 6.99 -5.52
C TYR A 162 8.00 6.89 -3.99
N GLY A 163 7.74 5.70 -3.45
CA GLY A 163 7.60 5.47 -2.01
C GLY A 163 8.85 5.85 -1.22
N ALA A 164 10.03 5.46 -1.71
CA ALA A 164 11.31 5.84 -1.09
C ALA A 164 11.51 7.37 -1.10
N SER A 165 11.24 8.02 -2.22
CA SER A 165 11.36 9.48 -2.33
C SER A 165 10.31 10.23 -1.49
N LEU A 166 9.09 9.72 -1.37
CA LEU A 166 8.04 10.27 -0.52
C LEU A 166 8.47 10.21 0.95
N MET A 167 8.94 9.05 1.41
CA MET A 167 9.42 8.88 2.78
C MET A 167 10.49 9.92 3.14
N GLN A 168 11.47 10.12 2.26
CA GLN A 168 12.52 11.12 2.46
C GLN A 168 11.95 12.55 2.54
N VAL A 169 11.00 12.89 1.67
CA VAL A 169 10.33 14.21 1.66
C VAL A 169 9.52 14.43 2.93
N MET A 170 8.84 13.39 3.41
CA MET A 170 7.97 13.45 4.58
C MET A 170 8.74 13.52 5.91
N LEU A 171 9.88 12.83 6.01
CA LEU A 171 10.70 12.76 7.22
C LEU A 171 11.70 13.92 7.36
N GLY A 172 11.70 14.88 6.43
CA GLY A 172 12.49 16.10 6.54
C GLY A 172 14.01 15.91 6.58
N SER A 173 14.53 14.71 6.25
CA SER A 173 15.94 14.33 6.45
C SER A 173 16.88 14.90 5.36
N LEU A 174 16.43 15.89 4.59
CA LEU A 174 17.24 16.53 3.56
C LEU A 174 17.71 17.92 4.04
N PRO A 175 19.02 18.12 4.29
CA PRO A 175 19.58 19.46 4.47
C PRO A 175 19.55 20.20 3.13
N ALA A 176 18.42 20.85 2.83
CA ALA A 176 18.11 21.59 1.59
C ALA A 176 18.99 21.30 0.35
N PRO A 177 19.06 20.04 -0.17
CA PRO A 177 19.42 19.83 -1.55
C PRO A 177 18.29 20.38 -2.43
N THR A 178 18.64 20.82 -3.61
CA THR A 178 17.64 21.22 -4.60
C THR A 178 16.74 20.02 -4.93
N TRP A 179 15.49 20.27 -5.35
CA TRP A 179 14.61 19.21 -5.83
C TRP A 179 15.21 18.38 -6.98
N ALA A 180 16.16 18.96 -7.73
CA ALA A 180 16.89 18.25 -8.77
C ALA A 180 17.85 17.19 -8.20
N GLU A 181 18.59 17.52 -7.15
CA GLU A 181 19.50 16.56 -6.48
C GLU A 181 18.72 15.42 -5.82
N CYS A 182 17.60 15.74 -5.17
CA CYS A 182 16.69 14.73 -4.62
C CYS A 182 16.13 13.80 -5.72
N ALA A 183 15.74 14.37 -6.87
CA ALA A 183 15.30 13.55 -7.99
C ALA A 183 16.40 12.57 -8.46
N ILE A 184 17.63 13.05 -8.62
CA ILE A 184 18.77 12.22 -9.04
C ILE A 184 19.07 11.12 -8.02
N SER A 185 19.05 11.42 -6.72
CA SER A 185 19.37 10.45 -5.66
C SER A 185 18.42 9.25 -5.62
N PHE A 186 17.18 9.41 -6.08
CA PHE A 186 16.19 8.34 -6.18
C PHE A 186 16.09 7.73 -7.59
N GLY A 187 16.97 8.09 -8.52
CA GLY A 187 16.97 7.53 -9.87
C GLY A 187 15.86 8.08 -10.77
N TYR A 188 15.42 9.32 -10.52
CA TYR A 188 14.70 10.10 -11.52
C TYR A 188 15.70 10.77 -12.46
N ALA A 189 15.30 10.92 -13.73
CA ALA A 189 16.09 11.63 -14.74
C ALA A 189 16.26 13.13 -14.41
N ASP A 190 15.22 13.74 -13.84
CA ASP A 190 15.18 15.15 -13.47
C ASP A 190 14.03 15.42 -12.47
N GLN A 191 13.94 16.65 -11.95
CA GLN A 191 12.85 17.08 -11.08
C GLN A 191 11.47 16.98 -11.75
N ALA A 192 11.36 17.22 -13.06
CA ALA A 192 10.07 17.17 -13.75
C ALA A 192 9.51 15.73 -13.78
N HIS A 193 10.37 14.73 -13.93
CA HIS A 193 10.04 13.31 -13.82
C HIS A 193 9.57 12.98 -12.40
N MET A 194 10.28 13.44 -11.36
CA MET A 194 9.84 13.27 -9.98
C MET A 194 8.47 13.92 -9.74
N ASN A 195 8.26 15.15 -10.21
CA ASN A 195 6.99 15.85 -10.09
C ASN A 195 5.83 15.10 -10.76
N ARG A 196 6.06 14.50 -11.94
CA ARG A 196 5.05 13.69 -12.65
C ARG A 196 4.67 12.45 -11.86
N ASP A 197 5.64 11.73 -11.30
CA ASP A 197 5.38 10.55 -10.48
C ASP A 197 4.62 10.90 -9.20
N PHE A 198 5.04 11.95 -8.49
CA PHE A 198 4.31 12.44 -7.32
C PHE A 198 2.88 12.86 -7.67
N ALA A 199 2.68 13.68 -8.70
CA ALA A 199 1.34 14.11 -9.11
C ALA A 199 0.43 12.93 -9.51
N ARG A 200 1.02 11.87 -10.09
CA ARG A 200 0.31 10.65 -10.43
C ARG A 200 -0.21 9.92 -9.20
N PHE A 201 0.60 9.77 -8.16
CA PHE A 201 0.27 8.97 -6.97
C PHE A 201 -0.37 9.76 -5.82
N THR A 202 -0.11 11.06 -5.69
CA THR A 202 -0.67 11.92 -4.62
C THR A 202 -1.61 13.01 -5.13
N GLY A 203 -1.56 13.33 -6.41
CA GLY A 203 -2.21 14.53 -6.96
C GLY A 203 -1.42 15.82 -6.76
N HIS A 204 -0.26 15.77 -6.11
CA HIS A 204 0.55 16.93 -5.73
C HIS A 204 1.99 16.72 -6.14
N THR A 205 2.71 17.79 -6.46
CA THR A 205 4.18 17.75 -6.52
C THR A 205 4.76 17.64 -5.11
N PRO A 206 6.02 17.21 -4.95
CA PRO A 206 6.67 17.18 -3.64
C PRO A 206 6.56 18.50 -2.87
N ALA A 207 6.79 19.63 -3.56
CA ALA A 207 6.70 20.96 -2.97
C ALA A 207 5.26 21.37 -2.58
N GLN A 208 4.25 20.95 -3.35
CA GLN A 208 2.86 21.18 -2.98
C GLN A 208 2.49 20.36 -1.74
N LEU A 209 2.92 19.11 -1.69
CA LEU A 209 2.66 18.22 -0.57
C LEU A 209 3.27 18.78 0.72
N MET A 210 4.56 19.15 0.71
CA MET A 210 5.22 19.75 1.88
C MET A 210 4.53 21.04 2.34
N ARG A 211 4.14 21.92 1.40
CA ARG A 211 3.42 23.16 1.74
C ARG A 211 2.07 22.89 2.38
N GLY A 212 1.30 21.95 1.84
CA GLY A 212 -0.01 21.61 2.40
C GLY A 212 0.10 20.97 3.78
N ILE A 213 1.09 20.10 4.00
CA ILE A 213 1.36 19.52 5.33
C ILE A 213 1.78 20.60 6.33
N ALA A 214 2.70 21.49 5.95
CA ALA A 214 3.12 22.61 6.80
C ALA A 214 1.95 23.56 7.13
N ALA A 215 1.02 23.74 6.20
CA ALA A 215 -0.21 24.51 6.40
C ALA A 215 -1.31 23.73 7.15
N GLN A 216 -1.04 22.49 7.58
CA GLN A 216 -2.01 21.59 8.21
C GLN A 216 -3.30 21.42 7.40
N ASP A 217 -3.19 21.31 6.07
CA ASP A 217 -4.31 21.04 5.17
C ASP A 217 -4.99 19.70 5.53
N PRO A 218 -6.27 19.70 5.96
CA PRO A 218 -6.98 18.48 6.34
C PRO A 218 -7.16 17.50 5.17
N ALA A 219 -7.13 17.97 3.92
CA ALA A 219 -7.23 17.11 2.74
C ALA A 219 -6.01 16.17 2.57
N LEU A 220 -4.89 16.49 3.24
CA LEU A 220 -3.66 15.70 3.20
C LEU A 220 -3.50 14.75 4.39
N TRP A 221 -4.58 14.44 5.12
CA TRP A 221 -4.55 13.50 6.25
C TRP A 221 -3.87 12.18 5.90
N ALA A 222 -4.08 11.66 4.69
CA ALA A 222 -3.50 10.40 4.22
C ALA A 222 -1.97 10.43 4.09
N PHE A 223 -1.36 11.61 4.12
CA PHE A 223 0.08 11.81 4.08
C PHE A 223 0.66 12.20 5.44
N ARG A 224 -0.14 12.30 6.50
CA ARG A 224 0.34 12.65 7.84
C ARG A 224 0.85 11.41 8.55
N PHE A 225 2.08 11.02 8.26
CA PHE A 225 2.73 9.91 8.96
C PHE A 225 3.56 10.45 10.14
N ASN A 226 3.57 9.74 11.27
CA ASN A 226 4.61 9.96 12.28
C ASN A 226 5.86 9.12 11.94
N GLU A 227 7.05 9.53 12.40
CA GLU A 227 8.32 8.82 12.13
C GLU A 227 8.24 7.33 12.46
N THR A 228 7.57 6.98 13.56
CA THR A 228 7.36 5.60 14.03
C THR A 228 6.52 4.75 13.06
N ASP A 229 5.56 5.36 12.37
CA ASP A 229 4.66 4.71 11.42
C ASP A 229 5.29 4.62 10.03
N VAL A 230 6.14 5.57 9.65
CA VAL A 230 6.89 5.52 8.39
C VAL A 230 7.93 4.40 8.40
N GLY A 231 8.66 4.24 9.52
CA GLY A 231 9.56 3.10 9.72
C GLY A 231 8.85 1.74 9.60
N LYS A 232 7.54 1.71 9.83
CA LYS A 232 6.71 0.52 9.61
C LYS A 232 6.26 0.36 8.16
N MET A 233 6.07 1.43 7.39
CA MET A 233 5.47 1.32 6.05
C MET A 233 6.39 0.75 4.96
N PHE A 234 7.73 0.84 5.09
CA PHE A 234 8.64 0.60 3.95
C PHE A 234 9.97 -0.13 4.24
N ILE A 235 10.15 -0.84 5.37
CA ILE A 235 11.42 -1.55 5.63
C ILE A 235 11.45 -2.94 4.93
N PRO A 236 12.52 -3.25 4.17
CA PRO A 236 12.81 -4.63 3.79
C PRO A 236 13.37 -5.37 5.01
N LEU A 237 12.77 -6.51 5.38
CA LEU A 237 13.42 -7.72 5.93
C LEU A 237 12.37 -8.76 6.40
N ASP A 238 12.40 -9.85 5.65
CA ASP A 238 12.37 -11.29 5.92
C ASP A 238 11.15 -12.09 6.39
N GLU A 239 10.42 -11.84 7.48
CA GLU A 239 9.49 -12.92 7.94
C GLU A 239 8.05 -12.55 8.33
N ILE A 240 7.73 -11.27 8.55
CA ILE A 240 6.36 -10.78 8.78
C ILE A 240 6.21 -9.38 8.17
N ASP A 241 5.14 -9.12 7.43
CA ASP A 241 4.93 -7.88 6.67
C ASP A 241 4.14 -6.87 7.48
N VAL A 242 4.61 -5.64 7.48
CA VAL A 242 4.28 -4.66 8.50
C VAL A 242 2.80 -4.23 8.47
N VAL A 243 2.11 -4.45 9.59
CA VAL A 243 0.86 -3.76 9.89
C VAL A 243 1.19 -2.37 10.41
N SER A 244 1.31 -1.39 9.52
CA SER A 244 1.24 0.03 9.94
C SER A 244 -0.23 0.38 10.13
N VAL A 245 -0.75 0.17 11.35
CA VAL A 245 -2.07 0.67 11.73
C VAL A 245 -1.97 2.16 11.95
N GLN A 246 -2.46 2.93 10.98
CA GLN A 246 -2.69 4.34 11.16
C GLN A 246 -4.10 4.53 11.69
N ASP A 247 -4.23 4.93 12.95
CA ASP A 247 -5.47 5.43 13.52
C ASP A 247 -5.46 6.94 13.43
N GLN A 248 -6.05 7.46 12.35
CA GLN A 248 -6.16 8.90 12.16
C GLN A 248 -7.60 9.30 12.44
N LEU A 249 -7.76 10.29 13.32
CA LEU A 249 -8.97 11.07 13.40
C LEU A 249 -8.94 12.09 12.27
N ILE A 250 -9.86 11.98 11.33
CA ILE A 250 -10.01 13.02 10.30
C ILE A 250 -10.71 14.20 10.95
N SER A 251 -9.99 15.29 11.22
CA SER A 251 -10.51 16.53 11.81
C SER A 251 -11.12 17.45 10.76
#